data_AF-A0A381WPB4-F1
#
_entry.id   AF-A0A381WPB4-F1
#
_cell.length_a   1.000
_cell.length_b   1.000
_cell.length_c   1.000
_cell.angle_alpha   90.00
_cell.angle_beta   90.00
_cell.angle_gamma   90.00
#
_symmetry.space_group_name_H-M   'P 1'
#
loop_
_entity.id
_entity.type
_entity.pdbx_description
1 polymer ?
#
loop_
_entity_poly.entity_id
_entity_poly.type
_entity_poly.pdbx_seq_one_letter_code
_entity_poly.pdbx_strand_id
1 'polypeptide(L)'
;VDKGGAAPAAGADSAREPLRLTDVRLSRRFADKDERLALLDIFLEDFTFHLAMIRRYWGVGELTCLGLVFAGMVLGAWDLGIGELAGGGDYNRWGLSGFQNLSDLSLMLGLLSIISWTGFFVVLWTRYPIMRENMVYLWIAMLVVQLGSISSHSGSPDFPADSTSMDWVMPVISNLVLFFLSIVVVHRAVIETRDIHVEERHSHPDPRVVQKAWRDHSLRAWSLSLGMWMIMVNLMSWSGSHAIAQRPPIDDYSNLLVGMFVITGFLAAAFLMHVLWYPQFMLGGAEDRIQSVRAREVAGEAPETVVKAEQGKCPICGGSTPAVRHESGRVEVPCSADCSGLGKPGTSCPECDTVLPIRIECPSCSSNTTIVSHFSRPEAW
;
A
#
# COMPACT_ATOMS: atom_id res chain seq x y z
N VAL A 1 -37.84 -51.09 7.34
CA VAL A 1 -38.22 -50.68 5.98
C VAL A 1 -39.00 -49.39 6.13
N ASP A 2 -38.30 -48.28 6.33
CA ASP A 2 -37.85 -47.26 5.34
C ASP A 2 -38.84 -46.07 5.35
N LYS A 3 -38.48 -44.94 5.99
CA LYS A 3 -37.64 -43.80 5.54
C LYS A 3 -38.32 -42.95 4.46
N GLY A 4 -38.48 -41.65 4.75
CA GLY A 4 -38.85 -40.68 3.72
C GLY A 4 -39.34 -39.31 4.20
N GLY A 5 -38.84 -38.77 5.31
CA GLY A 5 -39.08 -37.37 5.70
C GLY A 5 -37.82 -36.56 5.46
N ALA A 6 -37.68 -35.98 4.26
CA ALA A 6 -36.59 -35.08 3.92
C ALA A 6 -36.76 -33.76 4.69
N ALA A 7 -35.87 -33.52 5.65
CA ALA A 7 -35.64 -32.18 6.18
C ALA A 7 -35.00 -31.33 5.06
N PRO A 8 -35.40 -30.06 4.88
CA PRO A 8 -34.73 -29.19 3.93
C PRO A 8 -33.28 -29.02 4.37
N ALA A 9 -32.36 -29.28 3.43
CA ALA A 9 -30.96 -29.02 3.59
C ALA A 9 -30.78 -27.52 3.85
N ALA A 10 -30.62 -27.16 5.13
CA ALA A 10 -30.13 -25.85 5.51
C ALA A 10 -28.79 -25.65 4.81
N GLY A 11 -28.74 -24.66 3.94
CA GLY A 11 -27.55 -24.25 3.22
C GLY A 11 -26.40 -24.05 4.20
N ALA A 12 -25.43 -24.95 4.13
CA ALA A 12 -24.10 -24.73 4.67
C ALA A 12 -23.22 -24.22 3.52
N ASP A 13 -23.59 -23.06 2.96
CA ASP A 13 -22.55 -22.10 2.61
C ASP A 13 -21.96 -21.67 3.94
N SER A 14 -20.93 -22.40 4.39
CA SER A 14 -20.08 -21.93 5.46
C SER A 14 -19.55 -20.57 4.99
N ALA A 15 -20.14 -19.50 5.50
CA ALA A 15 -19.58 -18.16 5.44
C ALA A 15 -18.20 -18.25 6.08
N ARG A 16 -17.19 -18.57 5.26
CA ARG A 16 -15.81 -18.71 5.68
C ARG A 16 -15.40 -17.37 6.25
N GLU A 17 -15.30 -17.32 7.57
CA GLU A 17 -14.77 -16.19 8.34
C GLU A 17 -13.57 -15.60 7.57
N PRO A 18 -13.54 -14.27 7.38
CA PRO A 18 -12.46 -13.65 6.63
C PRO A 18 -11.14 -13.98 7.32
N LEU A 19 -10.20 -14.55 6.55
CA LEU A 19 -8.87 -14.86 7.07
C LEU A 19 -8.28 -13.56 7.61
N ARG A 20 -7.83 -13.54 8.87
CA ARG A 20 -7.15 -12.39 9.47
C ARG A 20 -5.65 -12.66 9.48
N LEU A 21 -4.85 -11.61 9.32
CA LEU A 21 -3.39 -11.74 9.38
C LEU A 21 -2.95 -12.30 10.74
N THR A 22 -3.61 -11.87 11.81
CA THR A 22 -3.34 -12.35 13.19
C THR A 22 -3.60 -13.84 13.41
N ASP A 23 -4.34 -14.49 12.52
CA ASP A 23 -4.64 -15.93 12.61
C ASP A 23 -3.69 -16.78 11.74
N VAL A 24 -2.80 -16.16 10.96
CA VAL A 24 -1.81 -16.87 10.13
C VAL A 24 -0.76 -17.52 11.03
N ARG A 25 -0.62 -18.85 10.90
CA ARG A 25 0.41 -19.63 11.60
C ARG A 25 1.38 -20.24 10.60
N LEU A 26 2.65 -19.89 10.73
CA LEU A 26 3.74 -20.52 9.98
C LEU A 26 3.98 -21.94 10.48
N SER A 27 4.23 -22.88 9.55
CA SER A 27 4.55 -24.27 9.88
C SER A 27 5.97 -24.44 10.46
N ARG A 28 6.88 -23.51 10.15
CA ARG A 28 8.25 -23.44 10.66
C ARG A 28 8.62 -21.96 10.85
N ARG A 29 9.25 -21.64 11.98
CA ARG A 29 9.75 -20.29 12.25
C ARG A 29 11.27 -20.28 12.15
N PHE A 30 11.82 -19.24 11.54
CA PHE A 30 13.26 -19.00 11.48
C PHE A 30 13.82 -18.58 12.84
N ALA A 31 12.99 -17.95 13.69
CA ALA A 31 13.30 -17.63 15.08
C ALA A 31 13.64 -18.88 15.91
N ASP A 32 13.11 -20.05 15.55
CA ASP A 32 13.44 -21.33 16.21
C ASP A 32 14.91 -21.73 15.98
N LYS A 33 15.57 -21.17 14.95
CA LYS A 33 16.99 -21.40 14.65
C LYS A 33 17.89 -20.26 15.14
N ASP A 34 17.48 -19.02 14.95
CA ASP A 34 18.20 -17.83 15.41
C ASP A 34 17.20 -16.68 15.62
N GLU A 35 17.20 -16.09 16.83
CA GLU A 35 16.33 -14.98 17.22
C GLU A 35 16.46 -13.76 16.29
N ARG A 36 17.64 -13.57 15.69
CA ARG A 36 17.89 -12.49 14.71
C ARG A 36 17.05 -12.63 13.45
N LEU A 37 16.60 -13.84 13.12
CA LEU A 37 15.78 -14.13 11.96
C LEU A 37 14.28 -13.96 12.23
N ALA A 38 13.87 -13.56 13.44
CA ALA A 38 12.47 -13.30 13.77
C ALA A 38 11.82 -12.23 12.88
N LEU A 39 12.62 -11.29 12.34
CA LEU A 39 12.13 -10.32 11.35
C LEU A 39 11.65 -10.99 10.06
N LEU A 40 12.32 -12.08 9.62
CA LEU A 40 11.91 -12.81 8.41
C LEU A 40 10.60 -13.55 8.62
N ASP A 41 10.35 -14.06 9.83
CA ASP A 41 9.08 -14.71 10.16
C ASP A 41 7.90 -13.73 10.04
N ILE A 42 8.08 -12.50 10.51
CA ILE A 42 7.05 -11.45 10.40
C ILE A 42 6.69 -11.19 8.93
N PHE A 43 7.70 -11.05 8.06
CA PHE A 43 7.44 -10.83 6.63
C PHE A 43 6.88 -12.08 5.95
N LEU A 44 7.26 -13.27 6.38
CA LEU A 44 6.74 -14.51 5.84
C LEU A 44 5.26 -14.71 6.20
N GLU A 45 4.84 -14.35 7.42
CA GLU A 45 3.43 -14.31 7.82
C GLU A 45 2.64 -13.37 6.89
N ASP A 46 3.12 -12.14 6.71
CA ASP A 46 2.47 -11.14 5.88
C ASP A 46 2.41 -11.59 4.40
N PHE A 47 3.49 -12.16 3.87
CA PHE A 47 3.51 -12.68 2.51
C PHE A 47 2.55 -13.86 2.33
N THR A 48 2.52 -14.78 3.30
CA THR A 48 1.61 -15.93 3.27
C THR A 48 0.16 -15.47 3.30
N PHE A 49 -0.15 -14.46 4.11
CA PHE A 49 -1.46 -13.82 4.14
C PHE A 49 -1.81 -13.22 2.79
N HIS A 50 -0.97 -12.33 2.24
CA HIS A 50 -1.22 -11.66 0.96
C HIS A 50 -1.43 -12.68 -0.16
N LEU A 51 -0.62 -13.74 -0.21
CA LEU A 51 -0.74 -14.79 -1.22
C LEU A 51 -2.02 -15.61 -1.06
N ALA A 52 -2.42 -15.93 0.18
CA ALA A 52 -3.70 -16.59 0.44
C ALA A 52 -4.89 -15.72 0.00
N MET A 53 -4.80 -14.41 0.24
CA MET A 53 -5.84 -13.46 -0.16
C MET A 53 -5.89 -13.27 -1.67
N ILE A 54 -4.74 -13.14 -2.35
CA ILE A 54 -4.66 -13.15 -3.82
C ILE A 54 -5.33 -14.40 -4.38
N ARG A 55 -4.97 -15.59 -3.91
CA ARG A 55 -5.57 -16.85 -4.39
C ARG A 55 -7.07 -16.95 -4.15
N ARG A 56 -7.59 -16.31 -3.10
CA ARG A 56 -9.01 -16.36 -2.74
C ARG A 56 -9.85 -15.34 -3.51
N TYR A 57 -9.28 -14.18 -3.83
CA TYR A 57 -10.05 -13.03 -4.36
C TYR A 57 -9.68 -12.64 -5.79
N TRP A 58 -8.49 -12.96 -6.29
CA TRP A 58 -8.17 -12.73 -7.69
C TRP A 58 -8.92 -13.73 -8.54
N GLY A 59 -9.74 -13.22 -9.46
CA GLY A 59 -10.56 -14.01 -10.35
C GLY A 59 -10.22 -13.77 -11.80
N VAL A 60 -11.21 -14.02 -12.66
CA VAL A 60 -11.09 -13.82 -14.11
C VAL A 60 -10.74 -12.36 -14.44
N GLY A 61 -11.21 -11.40 -13.64
CA GLY A 61 -10.93 -9.98 -13.84
C GLY A 61 -9.43 -9.66 -13.77
N GLU A 62 -8.76 -10.10 -12.70
CA GLU A 62 -7.33 -9.91 -12.50
C GLU A 62 -6.51 -10.69 -13.53
N LEU A 63 -6.91 -11.92 -13.86
CA LEU A 63 -6.26 -12.70 -14.91
C LEU A 63 -6.39 -12.03 -16.28
N THR A 64 -7.52 -11.37 -16.57
CA THR A 64 -7.70 -10.61 -17.81
C THR A 64 -6.77 -9.40 -17.85
N CYS A 65 -6.58 -8.68 -16.74
CA CYS A 65 -5.59 -7.60 -16.67
C CYS A 65 -4.18 -8.10 -16.98
N LEU A 66 -3.77 -9.21 -16.36
CA LEU A 66 -2.46 -9.82 -16.58
C LEU A 66 -2.31 -10.33 -18.03
N GLY A 67 -3.38 -10.87 -18.61
CA GLY A 67 -3.41 -11.28 -20.01
C GLY A 67 -3.24 -10.10 -20.97
N LEU A 68 -3.93 -8.99 -20.72
CA LEU A 68 -3.83 -7.77 -21.55
C LEU A 68 -2.42 -7.18 -21.52
N VAL A 69 -1.80 -7.05 -20.34
CA VAL A 69 -0.45 -6.51 -20.26
C VAL A 69 0.58 -7.47 -20.88
N PHE A 70 0.44 -8.78 -20.67
CA PHE A 70 1.30 -9.78 -21.31
C PHE A 70 1.20 -9.71 -22.84
N ALA A 71 -0.02 -9.66 -23.38
CA ALA A 71 -0.25 -9.47 -24.81
C ALA A 71 0.35 -8.14 -25.30
N GLY A 72 0.14 -7.04 -24.57
CA GLY A 72 0.72 -5.74 -24.90
C GLY A 72 2.25 -5.77 -25.02
N MET A 73 2.92 -6.43 -24.07
CA MET A 73 4.38 -6.60 -24.07
C MET A 73 4.86 -7.44 -25.26
N VAL A 74 4.28 -8.64 -25.45
CA VAL A 74 4.72 -9.57 -26.49
C VAL A 74 4.46 -8.99 -27.89
N LEU A 75 3.26 -8.44 -28.13
CA LEU A 75 2.90 -7.87 -29.43
C LEU A 75 3.72 -6.62 -29.76
N GLY A 76 4.16 -5.86 -28.75
CA GLY A 76 4.91 -4.62 -28.95
C GLY A 76 6.42 -4.81 -29.05
N ALA A 77 6.98 -5.86 -28.45
CA ALA A 77 8.43 -6.04 -28.34
C ALA A 77 8.97 -7.28 -29.05
N TRP A 78 8.12 -8.26 -29.38
CA TRP A 78 8.57 -9.50 -30.01
C TRP A 78 8.45 -9.41 -31.53
N ASP A 79 9.56 -9.64 -32.23
CA ASP A 79 9.65 -9.52 -33.68
C ASP A 79 8.87 -10.61 -34.45
N LEU A 80 8.48 -11.70 -33.78
CA LEU A 80 7.69 -12.84 -34.29
C LEU A 80 8.19 -13.42 -35.64
N GLY A 81 9.46 -13.23 -35.97
CA GLY A 81 10.07 -13.70 -37.22
C GLY A 81 9.80 -12.78 -38.42
N ILE A 82 9.30 -11.55 -38.20
CA ILE A 82 9.04 -10.55 -39.24
C ILE A 82 10.34 -9.87 -39.67
N GLY A 83 11.31 -9.72 -38.77
CA GLY A 83 12.61 -9.11 -39.06
C GLY A 83 12.60 -7.58 -38.98
N GLU A 84 11.48 -6.95 -38.59
CA GLU A 84 11.34 -5.50 -38.56
C GLU A 84 12.06 -4.90 -37.35
N LEU A 85 11.82 -5.46 -36.16
CA LEU A 85 12.49 -5.06 -34.92
C LEU A 85 13.92 -5.60 -34.88
N ALA A 86 14.14 -6.84 -35.32
CA ALA A 86 15.48 -7.44 -35.34
C ALA A 86 16.40 -6.81 -36.40
N GLY A 87 15.83 -6.30 -37.50
CA GLY A 87 16.57 -5.57 -38.52
C GLY A 87 16.82 -4.09 -38.20
N GLY A 88 16.27 -3.58 -37.09
CA GLY A 88 16.42 -2.18 -36.66
C GLY A 88 15.54 -1.17 -37.39
N GLY A 89 14.78 -1.62 -38.39
CA GLY A 89 13.95 -0.77 -39.23
C GLY A 89 14.71 0.36 -39.96
N ASP A 90 13.96 1.31 -40.52
CA ASP A 90 14.52 2.53 -41.09
C ASP A 90 14.68 3.61 -40.01
N TYR A 91 15.87 3.68 -39.42
CA TYR A 91 16.21 4.65 -38.36
C TYR A 91 16.12 6.12 -38.81
N ASN A 92 16.03 6.40 -40.11
CA ASN A 92 15.83 7.78 -40.60
C ASN A 92 14.38 8.24 -40.47
N ARG A 93 13.45 7.33 -40.17
CA ARG A 93 12.02 7.62 -40.02
C ARG A 93 11.61 7.41 -38.57
N TRP A 94 11.04 8.43 -37.96
CA TRP A 94 10.62 8.39 -36.56
C TRP A 94 9.22 8.96 -36.38
N GLY A 95 8.56 8.60 -35.28
CA GLY A 95 7.19 9.04 -34.99
C GLY A 95 6.18 8.47 -35.99
N LEU A 96 5.21 9.31 -36.40
CA LEU A 96 4.11 8.87 -37.25
C LEU A 96 4.58 8.43 -38.65
N SER A 97 5.66 9.04 -39.17
CA SER A 97 6.22 8.67 -40.47
C SER A 97 6.91 7.31 -40.42
N GLY A 98 7.61 6.98 -39.32
CA GLY A 98 8.13 5.64 -39.09
C GLY A 98 7.00 4.61 -39.02
N PHE A 99 5.98 4.90 -38.21
CA PHE A 99 4.85 3.99 -38.00
C PHE A 99 4.08 3.66 -39.28
N GLN A 100 3.86 4.64 -40.16
CA GLN A 100 3.14 4.44 -41.44
C GLN A 100 3.91 3.63 -42.48
N ASN A 101 5.21 3.42 -42.28
CA ASN A 101 6.08 2.71 -43.23
C ASN A 101 6.56 1.36 -42.72
N LEU A 102 6.04 0.91 -41.58
CA LEU A 102 6.24 -0.46 -41.10
C LEU A 102 5.57 -1.45 -42.05
N SER A 103 6.06 -2.69 -42.07
CA SER A 103 5.32 -3.78 -42.71
C SER A 103 3.91 -3.90 -42.12
N ASP A 104 2.92 -4.30 -42.94
CA ASP A 104 1.51 -4.38 -42.52
C ASP A 104 1.32 -5.20 -41.23
N LEU A 105 2.07 -6.29 -41.08
CA LEU A 105 2.00 -7.14 -39.90
C LEU A 105 2.62 -6.47 -38.67
N SER A 106 3.79 -5.84 -38.79
CA SER A 106 4.39 -5.06 -37.69
C SER A 106 3.50 -3.91 -37.25
N LEU A 107 2.84 -3.23 -38.21
CA LEU A 107 1.85 -2.20 -37.94
C LEU A 107 0.65 -2.75 -37.14
N MET A 108 0.09 -3.88 -37.56
CA MET A 108 -1.01 -4.54 -36.85
C MET A 108 -0.62 -4.93 -35.41
N LEU A 109 0.55 -5.52 -35.22
CA LEU A 109 1.05 -5.92 -33.90
C LEU A 109 1.27 -4.71 -32.98
N GLY A 110 1.87 -3.64 -33.50
CA GLY A 110 2.04 -2.37 -32.77
C GLY A 110 0.71 -1.75 -32.36
N LEU A 111 -0.29 -1.71 -33.24
CA LEU A 111 -1.64 -1.22 -32.91
C LEU A 111 -2.31 -2.09 -31.83
N LEU A 112 -2.23 -3.42 -31.94
CA LEU A 112 -2.78 -4.32 -30.95
C LEU A 112 -2.08 -4.20 -29.59
N SER A 113 -0.78 -3.92 -29.58
CA SER A 113 -0.03 -3.61 -28.35
C SER A 113 -0.58 -2.35 -27.68
N ILE A 114 -0.77 -1.25 -28.44
CA ILE A 114 -1.34 0.01 -27.93
C ILE A 114 -2.75 -0.19 -27.38
N ILE A 115 -3.59 -0.95 -28.10
CA ILE A 115 -4.95 -1.29 -27.66
C ILE A 115 -4.89 -2.10 -26.35
N SER A 116 -3.98 -3.06 -26.25
CA SER A 116 -3.82 -3.90 -25.06
C SER A 116 -3.36 -3.09 -23.83
N TRP A 117 -2.41 -2.16 -24.01
CA TRP A 117 -1.97 -1.24 -22.97
C TRP A 117 -3.07 -0.29 -22.51
N THR A 118 -3.83 0.26 -23.45
CA THR A 118 -4.99 1.12 -23.16
C THR A 118 -6.06 0.33 -22.41
N GLY A 119 -6.34 -0.89 -22.86
CA GLY A 119 -7.26 -1.82 -22.18
C GLY A 119 -6.82 -2.13 -20.76
N PHE A 120 -5.54 -2.45 -20.55
CA PHE A 120 -4.97 -2.70 -19.22
C PHE A 120 -5.18 -1.49 -18.30
N PHE A 121 -4.84 -0.27 -18.75
CA PHE A 121 -5.06 0.95 -17.97
C PHE A 121 -6.55 1.17 -17.62
N VAL A 122 -7.46 1.02 -18.60
CA VAL A 122 -8.91 1.19 -18.39
C VAL A 122 -9.46 0.15 -17.41
N VAL A 123 -9.00 -1.11 -17.49
CA VAL A 123 -9.45 -2.14 -16.56
C VAL A 123 -8.94 -1.86 -15.14
N LEU A 124 -7.69 -1.43 -14.96
CA LEU A 124 -7.19 -1.00 -13.65
C LEU A 124 -8.00 0.18 -13.11
N TRP A 125 -8.25 1.20 -13.93
CA TRP A 125 -9.01 2.39 -13.58
C TRP A 125 -10.42 2.05 -13.10
N THR A 126 -11.10 1.15 -13.81
CA THR A 126 -12.47 0.75 -13.49
C THR A 126 -12.55 -0.15 -12.27
N ARG A 127 -11.60 -1.09 -12.11
CA ARG A 127 -11.58 -2.05 -11.01
C ARG A 127 -11.10 -1.49 -9.69
N TYR A 128 -10.20 -0.51 -9.71
CA TYR A 128 -9.59 0.05 -8.51
C TYR A 128 -9.98 1.53 -8.27
N PRO A 129 -11.29 1.86 -8.11
CA PRO A 129 -11.76 3.23 -7.99
C PRO A 129 -11.12 4.04 -6.86
N ILE A 130 -10.87 3.43 -5.70
CA ILE A 130 -10.30 4.12 -4.53
C ILE A 130 -8.84 4.53 -4.81
N MET A 131 -8.14 3.76 -5.65
CA MET A 131 -6.74 3.97 -6.00
C MET A 131 -6.54 4.70 -7.33
N ARG A 132 -7.58 5.24 -7.99
CA ARG A 132 -7.46 5.87 -9.34
C ARG A 132 -6.42 6.99 -9.40
N GLU A 133 -6.45 7.91 -8.44
CA GLU A 133 -5.52 9.04 -8.40
C GLU A 133 -4.08 8.53 -8.20
N ASN A 134 -3.89 7.64 -7.22
CA ASN A 134 -2.59 7.01 -6.96
C ASN A 134 -2.09 6.18 -8.14
N MET A 135 -2.97 5.51 -8.87
CA MET A 135 -2.65 4.77 -10.08
C MET A 135 -2.06 5.69 -11.15
N VAL A 136 -2.62 6.89 -11.35
CA VAL A 136 -2.08 7.86 -12.32
C VAL A 136 -0.67 8.27 -11.93
N TYR A 137 -0.41 8.54 -10.66
CA TYR A 137 0.95 8.87 -10.20
C TYR A 137 1.95 7.74 -10.46
N LEU A 138 1.58 6.49 -10.15
CA LEU A 138 2.43 5.32 -10.41
C LEU A 138 2.63 5.10 -11.93
N TRP A 139 1.60 5.35 -12.73
CA TRP A 139 1.68 5.23 -14.19
C TRP A 139 2.62 6.26 -14.79
N ILE A 140 2.49 7.53 -14.38
CA ILE A 140 3.39 8.62 -14.78
C ILE A 140 4.82 8.31 -14.35
N ALA A 141 5.02 7.87 -13.11
CA ALA A 141 6.33 7.48 -12.61
C ALA A 141 6.99 6.40 -13.47
N MET A 142 6.23 5.36 -13.87
CA MET A 142 6.71 4.32 -14.77
C MET A 142 7.12 4.86 -16.14
N LEU A 143 6.31 5.74 -16.74
CA LEU A 143 6.62 6.36 -18.04
C LEU A 143 7.87 7.24 -17.97
N VAL A 144 8.02 8.01 -16.90
CA VAL A 144 9.20 8.88 -16.71
C VAL A 144 10.49 8.05 -16.60
N VAL A 145 10.45 6.88 -15.95
CA VAL A 145 11.62 5.97 -15.89
C VAL A 145 11.95 5.37 -17.25
N GLN A 146 10.94 4.98 -18.03
CA GLN A 146 11.15 4.51 -19.40
C GLN A 146 11.82 5.60 -20.27
N LEU A 147 11.33 6.83 -20.21
CA LEU A 147 11.93 7.96 -20.94
C LEU A 147 13.35 8.26 -20.48
N GLY A 148 13.62 8.19 -19.18
CA GLY A 148 14.97 8.37 -18.63
C GLY A 148 15.93 7.29 -19.14
N SER A 149 15.48 6.04 -19.20
CA SER A 149 16.26 4.93 -19.74
C SER A 149 16.53 5.08 -21.24
N ILE A 150 15.51 5.42 -22.04
CA ILE A 150 15.66 5.70 -23.47
C ILE A 150 16.64 6.85 -23.69
N SER A 151 16.57 7.91 -22.89
CA SER A 151 17.48 9.05 -22.98
C SER A 151 18.94 8.68 -22.69
N SER A 152 19.21 7.76 -21.76
CA SER A 152 20.58 7.30 -21.50
C SER A 152 21.13 6.46 -22.66
N HIS A 153 20.28 5.62 -23.25
CA HIS A 153 20.65 4.75 -24.36
C HIS A 153 20.79 5.48 -25.70
N SER A 154 20.13 6.64 -25.86
CA SER A 154 20.27 7.45 -27.06
C SER A 154 21.66 8.11 -27.15
N GLY A 155 22.28 8.45 -26.02
CA GLY A 155 23.67 8.91 -25.94
C GLY A 155 24.68 7.77 -25.92
N SER A 156 24.40 6.72 -25.16
CA SER A 156 25.28 5.57 -24.91
C SER A 156 24.53 4.25 -25.11
N PRO A 157 24.56 3.64 -26.31
CA PRO A 157 23.81 2.41 -26.61
C PRO A 157 24.07 1.25 -25.64
N ASP A 158 25.30 1.14 -25.12
CA ASP A 158 25.70 0.08 -24.20
C ASP A 158 25.52 0.44 -22.71
N PHE A 159 24.75 1.49 -22.39
CA PHE A 159 24.55 1.98 -21.02
C PHE A 159 24.20 0.84 -20.03
N PRO A 160 24.89 0.75 -18.88
CA PRO A 160 25.81 1.74 -18.30
C PRO A 160 27.27 1.60 -18.75
N ALA A 161 27.62 0.60 -19.55
CA ALA A 161 28.98 0.44 -20.05
C ALA A 161 29.36 1.60 -20.98
N ASP A 162 30.62 2.04 -20.88
CA ASP A 162 31.19 3.14 -21.66
C ASP A 162 30.41 4.47 -21.62
N SER A 163 29.57 4.65 -20.59
CA SER A 163 28.76 5.85 -20.41
C SER A 163 29.55 7.02 -19.80
N THR A 164 29.15 8.23 -20.15
CA THR A 164 29.64 9.47 -19.54
C THR A 164 28.74 9.88 -18.37
N SER A 165 29.22 10.80 -17.52
CA SER A 165 28.41 11.34 -16.42
C SER A 165 27.11 12.01 -16.89
N MET A 166 27.06 12.52 -18.13
CA MET A 166 25.86 13.14 -18.69
C MET A 166 24.76 12.12 -18.99
N ASP A 167 25.11 10.89 -19.34
CA ASP A 167 24.14 9.83 -19.66
C ASP A 167 23.35 9.37 -18.42
N TRP A 168 23.89 9.62 -17.22
CA TRP A 168 23.23 9.32 -15.94
C TRP A 168 22.21 10.37 -15.50
N VAL A 169 22.24 11.58 -16.07
CA VAL A 169 21.41 12.70 -15.59
C VAL A 169 19.92 12.37 -15.65
N MET A 170 19.44 11.88 -16.80
CA MET A 170 18.02 11.58 -16.98
C MET A 170 17.55 10.35 -16.19
N PRO A 171 18.29 9.22 -16.14
CA PRO A 171 17.98 8.11 -15.24
C PRO A 171 17.93 8.49 -13.75
N VAL A 172 18.79 9.40 -13.31
CA VAL A 172 18.78 9.89 -11.91
C VAL A 172 17.53 10.74 -11.66
N ILE A 173 17.25 11.71 -12.53
CA ILE A 173 16.05 12.56 -12.40
C ILE A 173 14.79 11.70 -12.44
N SER A 174 14.70 10.73 -13.36
CA SER A 174 13.52 9.88 -13.49
C SER A 174 13.30 9.01 -12.25
N ASN A 175 14.38 8.49 -11.64
CA ASN A 175 14.29 7.74 -10.38
C ASN A 175 13.96 8.63 -9.18
N LEU A 176 14.37 9.89 -9.15
CA LEU A 176 13.92 10.85 -8.14
C LEU A 176 12.41 11.11 -8.25
N VAL A 177 11.89 11.24 -9.48
CA VAL A 177 10.43 11.35 -9.73
C VAL A 177 9.71 10.08 -9.32
N LEU A 178 10.23 8.90 -9.69
CA LEU A 178 9.68 7.60 -9.26
C LEU A 178 9.61 7.51 -7.74
N PHE A 179 10.70 7.84 -7.05
CA PHE A 179 10.76 7.82 -5.59
C PHE A 179 9.76 8.81 -4.98
N PHE A 180 9.69 10.04 -5.48
CA PHE A 180 8.76 11.04 -4.98
C PHE A 180 7.31 10.61 -5.14
N LEU A 181 6.89 10.22 -6.35
CA LEU A 181 5.51 9.81 -6.60
C LEU A 181 5.15 8.50 -5.88
N SER A 182 6.07 7.53 -5.80
CA SER A 182 5.77 6.24 -5.17
C SER A 182 5.79 6.32 -3.66
N ILE A 183 6.83 6.94 -3.07
CA ILE A 183 7.06 6.92 -1.62
C ILE A 183 6.47 8.16 -0.95
N VAL A 184 6.75 9.36 -1.45
CA VAL A 184 6.30 10.59 -0.78
C VAL A 184 4.80 10.82 -1.00
N VAL A 185 4.28 10.49 -2.17
CA VAL A 185 2.86 10.67 -2.50
C VAL A 185 2.05 9.42 -2.18
N VAL A 186 2.24 8.32 -2.91
CA VAL A 186 1.34 7.16 -2.85
C VAL A 186 1.51 6.35 -1.56
N HIS A 187 2.74 5.98 -1.18
CA HIS A 187 3.00 5.22 0.05
C HIS A 187 2.47 5.94 1.27
N ARG A 188 2.79 7.24 1.39
CA ARG A 188 2.32 8.08 2.48
C ARG A 188 0.79 8.19 2.52
N ALA A 189 0.14 8.43 1.37
CA ALA A 189 -1.32 8.53 1.31
C ALA A 189 -2.03 7.25 1.77
N VAL A 190 -1.52 6.08 1.38
CA VAL A 190 -2.07 4.77 1.77
C VAL A 190 -1.86 4.51 3.26
N ILE A 191 -0.66 4.76 3.78
CA ILE A 191 -0.30 4.57 5.19
C ILE A 191 -1.18 5.44 6.09
N GLU A 192 -1.31 6.73 5.78
CA GLU A 192 -2.11 7.68 6.56
C GLU A 192 -3.61 7.35 6.46
N THR A 193 -4.11 6.97 5.28
CA THR A 193 -5.52 6.55 5.14
C THR A 193 -5.82 5.28 5.95
N ARG A 194 -4.90 4.31 5.97
CA ARG A 194 -5.03 3.10 6.80
C ARG A 194 -4.98 3.42 8.29
N ASP A 195 -4.18 4.40 8.72
CA ASP A 195 -4.13 4.83 10.12
C ASP A 195 -5.48 5.38 10.59
N ILE A 196 -6.04 6.31 9.80
CA ILE A 196 -7.35 6.90 10.05
C ILE A 196 -8.44 5.83 10.05
N HIS A 197 -8.42 4.91 9.07
CA HIS A 197 -9.38 3.81 8.98
C HIS A 197 -9.39 2.95 10.25
N VAL A 198 -8.21 2.57 10.78
CA VAL A 198 -8.14 1.77 12.01
C VAL A 198 -8.61 2.56 13.22
N GLU A 199 -8.28 3.85 13.30
CA GLU A 199 -8.71 4.70 14.42
C GLU A 199 -10.23 4.92 14.45
N GLU A 200 -10.86 5.13 13.29
CA GLU A 200 -12.31 5.39 13.22
C GLU A 200 -13.15 4.11 13.26
N ARG A 201 -12.79 3.09 12.47
CA ARG A 201 -13.61 1.88 12.25
C ARG A 201 -13.32 0.75 13.22
N HIS A 202 -12.16 0.79 13.88
CA HIS A 202 -11.74 -0.21 14.86
C HIS A 202 -11.41 0.39 16.23
N SER A 203 -11.97 1.56 16.53
CA SER A 203 -11.92 2.12 17.89
C SER A 203 -12.56 1.16 18.89
N HIS A 204 -11.85 0.88 19.97
CA HIS A 204 -12.34 0.02 21.03
C HIS A 204 -11.74 0.47 22.37
N PRO A 205 -12.50 0.45 23.49
CA PRO A 205 -11.97 0.83 24.81
C PRO A 205 -10.79 -0.04 25.27
N ASP A 206 -10.76 -1.31 24.88
CA ASP A 206 -9.62 -2.20 25.12
C ASP A 206 -8.50 -1.97 24.09
N PRO A 207 -7.30 -1.50 24.50
CA PRO A 207 -6.18 -1.27 23.60
C PRO A 207 -5.67 -2.53 22.88
N ARG A 208 -5.91 -3.73 23.43
CA ARG A 208 -5.45 -4.99 22.82
C ARG A 208 -6.22 -5.30 21.54
N VAL A 209 -7.52 -4.99 21.52
CA VAL A 209 -8.38 -5.19 20.34
C VAL A 209 -7.94 -4.24 19.22
N VAL A 210 -7.62 -2.99 19.57
CA VAL A 210 -7.09 -1.99 18.64
C VAL A 210 -5.75 -2.47 18.06
N GLN A 211 -4.81 -2.91 18.90
CA GLN A 211 -3.52 -3.47 18.43
C GLN A 211 -3.70 -4.67 17.48
N LYS A 212 -4.69 -5.53 17.74
CA LYS A 212 -5.03 -6.63 16.84
C LYS A 212 -5.49 -6.11 15.47
N ALA A 213 -6.35 -5.08 15.45
CA ALA A 213 -6.80 -4.45 14.21
C ALA A 213 -5.65 -3.81 13.42
N TRP A 214 -4.71 -3.14 14.11
CA TRP A 214 -3.48 -2.61 13.51
C TRP A 214 -2.61 -3.69 12.87
N ARG A 215 -2.51 -4.86 13.51
CA ARG A 215 -1.79 -6.00 12.93
C ARG A 215 -2.53 -6.52 11.70
N ASP A 216 -3.85 -6.65 11.74
CA ASP A 216 -4.64 -7.13 10.60
C ASP A 216 -4.60 -6.20 9.39
N HIS A 217 -4.37 -4.90 9.61
CA HIS A 217 -4.23 -3.87 8.58
C HIS A 217 -2.76 -3.52 8.30
N SER A 218 -1.84 -4.46 8.51
CA SER A 218 -0.43 -4.23 8.26
C SER A 218 -0.14 -4.03 6.77
N LEU A 219 0.63 -2.98 6.46
CA LEU A 219 1.03 -2.64 5.09
C LEU A 219 2.51 -2.99 4.80
N ARG A 220 3.14 -3.87 5.59
CA ARG A 220 4.56 -4.21 5.44
C ARG A 220 4.85 -4.96 4.13
N ALA A 221 4.14 -6.06 3.86
CA ALA A 221 4.28 -6.78 2.59
C ALA A 221 3.85 -5.93 1.39
N TRP A 222 2.83 -5.08 1.56
CA TRP A 222 2.44 -4.09 0.54
C TRP A 222 3.56 -3.09 0.23
N SER A 223 4.23 -2.56 1.27
CA SER A 223 5.37 -1.65 1.10
C SER A 223 6.54 -2.32 0.36
N LEU A 224 6.81 -3.60 0.66
CA LEU A 224 7.80 -4.38 -0.09
C LEU A 224 7.38 -4.59 -1.54
N SER A 225 6.10 -4.85 -1.81
CA SER A 225 5.58 -4.95 -3.17
C SER A 225 5.76 -3.66 -3.96
N LEU A 226 5.57 -2.49 -3.32
CA LEU A 226 5.80 -1.20 -3.96
C LEU A 226 7.29 -0.99 -4.29
N GLY A 227 8.19 -1.35 -3.36
CA GLY A 227 9.63 -1.32 -3.63
C GLY A 227 10.04 -2.28 -4.75
N MET A 228 9.48 -3.49 -4.77
CA MET A 228 9.73 -4.47 -5.83
C MET A 228 9.19 -4.00 -7.19
N TRP A 229 8.03 -3.35 -7.21
CA TRP A 229 7.51 -2.69 -8.40
C TRP A 229 8.49 -1.66 -8.97
N MET A 230 9.04 -0.77 -8.12
CA MET A 230 10.02 0.23 -8.52
C MET A 230 11.28 -0.39 -9.15
N ILE A 231 11.76 -1.52 -8.61
CA ILE A 231 12.89 -2.28 -9.17
C ILE A 231 12.51 -2.88 -10.52
N MET A 232 11.37 -3.56 -10.63
CA MET A 232 10.93 -4.17 -11.88
C MET A 232 10.72 -3.14 -12.99
N VAL A 233 10.20 -1.94 -12.67
CA VAL A 233 10.07 -0.82 -13.63
C VAL A 233 11.43 -0.41 -14.19
N ASN A 234 12.47 -0.32 -13.36
CA ASN A 234 13.82 0.01 -13.83
C ASN A 234 14.39 -1.10 -14.72
N LEU A 235 14.27 -2.37 -14.31
CA LEU A 235 14.75 -3.51 -15.10
C LEU A 235 14.05 -3.61 -16.46
N MET A 236 12.72 -3.43 -16.47
CA MET A 236 11.93 -3.39 -17.70
C MET A 236 12.36 -2.23 -18.58
N SER A 237 12.45 -1.02 -18.03
CA SER A 237 12.84 0.18 -18.79
C SER A 237 14.24 0.05 -19.39
N TRP A 238 15.20 -0.45 -18.61
CA TRP A 238 16.57 -0.68 -19.03
C TRP A 238 16.63 -1.71 -20.15
N SER A 239 16.10 -2.92 -19.91
CA SER A 239 16.13 -4.01 -20.89
C SER A 239 15.44 -3.66 -22.21
N GLY A 240 14.30 -2.96 -22.16
CA GLY A 240 13.60 -2.49 -23.35
C GLY A 240 14.40 -1.43 -24.12
N SER A 241 14.99 -0.46 -23.41
CA SER A 241 15.83 0.58 -24.04
C SER A 241 17.07 -0.03 -24.67
N HIS A 242 17.72 -0.96 -23.96
CA HIS A 242 18.93 -1.62 -24.42
C HIS A 242 18.68 -2.50 -25.65
N ALA A 243 17.53 -3.19 -25.70
CA ALA A 243 17.14 -4.00 -26.85
C ALA A 243 16.96 -3.19 -28.14
N ILE A 244 16.59 -1.91 -28.05
CA ILE A 244 16.34 -1.03 -29.21
C ILE A 244 17.43 0.02 -29.44
N ALA A 245 18.47 0.05 -28.60
CA ALA A 245 19.54 1.04 -28.68
C ALA A 245 20.57 0.75 -29.77
N GLN A 246 20.63 -0.52 -30.22
CA GLN A 246 21.57 -0.97 -31.24
C GLN A 246 21.36 -0.21 -32.55
N ARG A 247 22.48 0.20 -33.16
CA ARG A 247 22.49 0.97 -34.41
C ARG A 247 23.02 0.11 -35.54
N PRO A 248 22.51 0.25 -36.78
CA PRO A 248 23.00 -0.54 -37.90
C PRO A 248 24.51 -0.39 -38.15
N PRO A 249 25.19 -1.47 -38.57
CA PRO A 249 24.65 -2.83 -38.73
C PRO A 249 24.35 -3.49 -37.38
N ILE A 250 23.15 -4.06 -37.25
CA ILE A 250 22.75 -4.81 -36.05
C ILE A 250 23.30 -6.22 -36.21
N ASP A 251 24.41 -6.48 -35.52
CA ASP A 251 25.09 -7.76 -35.60
C ASP A 251 24.50 -8.81 -34.65
N ASP A 252 23.84 -8.39 -33.55
CA ASP A 252 23.41 -9.30 -32.48
C ASP A 252 22.10 -8.83 -31.78
N TYR A 253 20.96 -9.04 -32.44
CA TYR A 253 19.64 -8.80 -31.82
C TYR A 253 19.42 -9.78 -30.66
N SER A 254 19.41 -9.26 -29.44
CA SER A 254 19.35 -10.09 -28.24
C SER A 254 17.92 -10.41 -27.81
N ASN A 255 17.45 -11.61 -28.20
CA ASN A 255 16.20 -12.18 -27.69
C ASN A 255 16.16 -12.29 -26.15
N LEU A 256 17.33 -12.36 -25.50
CA LEU A 256 17.44 -12.37 -24.04
C LEU A 256 16.97 -11.04 -23.44
N LEU A 257 17.36 -9.90 -24.01
CA LEU A 257 16.94 -8.58 -23.54
C LEU A 257 15.44 -8.37 -23.74
N VAL A 258 14.91 -8.81 -24.88
CA VAL A 258 13.47 -8.78 -25.17
C VAL A 258 12.72 -9.66 -24.16
N GLY A 259 13.20 -10.88 -23.90
CA GLY A 259 12.65 -11.76 -22.89
C GLY A 259 12.68 -11.14 -21.49
N MET A 260 13.79 -10.47 -21.13
CA MET A 260 13.91 -9.74 -19.87
C MET A 260 12.91 -8.60 -19.77
N PHE A 261 12.73 -7.81 -20.82
CA PHE A 261 11.72 -6.76 -20.90
C PHE A 261 10.31 -7.31 -20.66
N VAL A 262 9.93 -8.40 -21.35
CA VAL A 262 8.62 -9.03 -21.21
C VAL A 262 8.42 -9.59 -19.78
N ILE A 263 9.39 -10.32 -19.23
CA ILE A 263 9.28 -10.94 -17.91
C ILE A 263 9.24 -9.89 -16.81
N THR A 264 10.18 -8.95 -16.81
CA THR A 264 10.25 -7.90 -15.77
C THR A 264 9.07 -6.94 -15.89
N GLY A 265 8.59 -6.66 -17.10
CA GLY A 265 7.40 -5.87 -17.33
C GLY A 265 6.11 -6.57 -16.88
N PHE A 266 5.98 -7.87 -17.12
CA PHE A 266 4.86 -8.67 -16.59
C PHE A 266 4.87 -8.70 -15.06
N LEU A 267 6.04 -8.90 -14.44
CA LEU A 267 6.19 -8.85 -12.99
C LEU A 267 5.90 -7.45 -12.44
N ALA A 268 6.37 -6.39 -13.10
CA ALA A 268 6.01 -5.01 -12.75
C ALA A 268 4.50 -4.82 -12.76
N ALA A 269 3.80 -5.28 -13.80
CA ALA A 269 2.35 -5.18 -13.87
C ALA A 269 1.64 -5.97 -12.75
N ALA A 270 2.13 -7.17 -12.41
CA ALA A 270 1.59 -7.96 -11.31
C ALA A 270 1.78 -7.28 -9.94
N PHE A 271 2.95 -6.68 -9.69
CA PHE A 271 3.18 -5.89 -8.48
C PHE A 271 2.35 -4.60 -8.46
N LEU A 272 2.20 -3.91 -9.60
CA LEU A 272 1.33 -2.75 -9.71
C LEU A 272 -0.11 -3.11 -9.35
N MET A 273 -0.62 -4.20 -9.92
CA MET A 273 -1.94 -4.72 -9.59
C MET A 273 -2.08 -5.02 -8.10
N HIS A 274 -1.10 -5.68 -7.49
CA HIS A 274 -1.12 -5.92 -6.04
C HIS A 274 -1.12 -4.62 -5.23
N VAL A 275 -0.31 -3.63 -5.64
CA VAL A 275 -0.20 -2.31 -4.99
C VAL A 275 -1.52 -1.56 -5.04
N LEU A 276 -2.27 -1.64 -6.15
CA LEU A 276 -3.59 -1.01 -6.31
C LEU A 276 -4.70 -1.81 -5.61
N TRP A 277 -4.66 -3.13 -5.71
CA TRP A 277 -5.71 -4.01 -5.20
C TRP A 277 -5.73 -4.06 -3.67
N TYR A 278 -4.58 -4.19 -3.01
CA TYR A 278 -4.55 -4.50 -1.58
C TYR A 278 -5.12 -3.38 -0.69
N PRO A 279 -4.79 -2.08 -0.88
CA PRO A 279 -5.42 -1.00 -0.11
C PRO A 279 -6.94 -0.95 -0.32
N GLN A 280 -7.41 -1.16 -1.55
CA GLN A 280 -8.85 -1.18 -1.82
C GLN A 280 -9.54 -2.40 -1.20
N PHE A 281 -8.89 -3.56 -1.22
CA PHE A 281 -9.37 -4.75 -0.54
C PHE A 281 -9.48 -4.52 0.98
N MET A 282 -8.46 -3.89 1.57
CA MET A 282 -8.37 -3.62 3.00
C MET A 282 -9.41 -2.60 3.47
N LEU A 283 -9.53 -1.46 2.78
CA LEU A 283 -10.44 -0.38 3.16
C LEU A 283 -11.91 -0.71 2.86
N GLY A 284 -12.17 -1.78 2.10
CA GLY A 284 -13.49 -2.15 1.64
C GLY A 284 -14.09 -1.13 0.66
N GLY A 285 -15.38 -1.26 0.36
CA GLY A 285 -16.12 -0.30 -0.47
C GLY A 285 -16.44 1.02 0.26
N ALA A 286 -15.60 1.45 1.20
CA ALA A 286 -15.77 2.73 1.88
C ALA A 286 -15.61 3.87 0.87
N GLU A 287 -16.44 4.90 0.99
CA GLU A 287 -16.48 6.06 0.08
C GLU A 287 -15.23 6.95 0.17
N ASP A 288 -14.34 6.67 1.12
CA ASP A 288 -13.17 7.50 1.41
C ASP A 288 -12.06 7.30 0.38
N ARG A 289 -11.69 8.38 -0.30
CA ARG A 289 -10.54 8.41 -1.21
C ARG A 289 -9.23 8.23 -0.43
N ILE A 290 -8.25 7.55 -1.03
CA ILE A 290 -6.91 7.42 -0.42
C ILE A 290 -6.12 8.69 -0.67
N GLN A 291 -5.91 9.46 0.39
CA GLN A 291 -5.25 10.76 0.36
C GLN A 291 -4.42 10.97 1.63
N SER A 292 -3.32 11.71 1.49
CA SER A 292 -2.53 12.16 2.65
C SER A 292 -3.31 13.16 3.50
N VAL A 293 -2.97 13.30 4.78
CA VAL A 293 -3.55 14.28 5.70
C VAL A 293 -3.49 15.69 5.11
N ARG A 294 -2.34 16.06 4.53
CA ARG A 294 -2.17 17.37 3.88
C ARG A 294 -3.09 17.55 2.68
N ALA A 295 -3.30 16.51 1.88
CA ALA A 295 -4.24 16.57 0.75
C ALA A 295 -5.69 16.72 1.25
N ARG A 296 -6.05 16.04 2.34
CA ARG A 296 -7.36 16.19 3.00
C ARG A 296 -7.56 17.59 3.58
N GLU A 297 -6.55 18.16 4.23
CA GLU A 297 -6.56 19.56 4.71
C GLU A 297 -6.82 20.54 3.55
N VAL A 298 -6.13 20.36 2.43
CA VAL A 298 -6.32 21.20 1.24
C VAL A 298 -7.71 20.99 0.62
N ALA A 299 -8.27 19.78 0.68
CA ALA A 299 -9.61 19.46 0.22
C ALA A 299 -10.72 19.90 1.19
N GLY A 300 -10.38 20.33 2.41
CA GLY A 300 -11.36 20.65 3.47
C GLY A 300 -12.01 19.41 4.10
N GLU A 301 -11.42 18.23 3.91
CA GLU A 301 -11.89 16.93 4.40
C GLU A 301 -11.03 16.40 5.58
N ALA A 302 -10.32 17.30 6.27
CA ALA A 302 -9.51 16.90 7.41
C ALA A 302 -10.40 16.33 8.53
N PRO A 303 -10.11 15.13 9.06
CA PRO A 303 -10.86 14.59 10.19
C PRO A 303 -10.76 15.56 11.37
N GLU A 304 -11.89 15.82 12.04
CA GLU A 304 -11.87 16.58 13.29
C GLU A 304 -10.91 15.89 14.25
N THR A 305 -9.95 16.64 14.79
CA THR A 305 -8.97 16.10 15.74
C THR A 305 -9.69 15.50 16.93
N VAL A 306 -9.78 14.17 17.01
CA VAL A 306 -10.31 13.48 18.17
C VAL A 306 -9.30 13.66 19.31
N VAL A 307 -9.55 14.64 20.17
CA VAL A 307 -8.72 14.92 21.34
C VAL A 307 -8.90 13.77 22.33
N LYS A 308 -7.97 12.81 22.34
CA LYS A 308 -8.01 11.66 23.25
C LYS A 308 -8.20 12.11 24.71
N ALA A 309 -9.09 11.42 25.43
CA ALA A 309 -9.28 11.64 26.86
C ALA A 309 -7.93 11.54 27.58
N GLU A 310 -7.58 12.58 28.33
CA GLU A 310 -6.29 12.70 29.00
C GLU A 310 -6.35 12.04 30.37
N GLN A 311 -5.43 11.12 30.65
CA GLN A 311 -5.30 10.55 31.98
C GLN A 311 -4.46 11.45 32.89
N GLY A 312 -4.96 11.75 34.08
CA GLY A 312 -4.28 12.63 35.04
C GLY A 312 -2.98 12.03 35.55
N LYS A 313 -1.95 12.85 35.74
CA LYS A 313 -0.64 12.45 36.29
C LYS A 313 -0.41 13.08 37.64
N CYS A 314 0.18 12.34 38.58
CA CYS A 314 0.52 12.88 39.90
C CYS A 314 1.55 14.01 39.75
N PRO A 315 1.31 15.21 40.31
CA PRO A 315 2.25 16.34 40.20
C PRO A 315 3.56 16.11 40.98
N ILE A 316 3.61 15.14 41.90
CA ILE A 316 4.78 14.86 42.74
C ILE A 316 5.70 13.81 42.11
N CYS A 317 5.15 12.71 41.60
CA CYS A 317 5.94 11.58 41.09
C CYS A 317 5.72 11.27 39.60
N GLY A 318 4.79 11.95 38.93
CA GLY A 318 4.46 11.71 37.52
C GLY A 318 3.65 10.43 37.24
N GLY A 319 3.35 9.61 38.26
CA GLY A 319 2.58 8.37 38.12
C GLY A 319 1.14 8.61 37.66
N SER A 320 0.60 7.68 36.86
CA SER A 320 -0.79 7.76 36.39
C SER A 320 -1.79 7.70 37.53
N THR A 321 -2.85 8.50 37.43
CA THR A 321 -3.91 8.57 38.44
C THR A 321 -5.27 8.21 37.81
N PRO A 322 -6.26 7.81 38.62
CA PRO A 322 -7.53 7.34 38.10
C PRO A 322 -8.46 8.45 37.60
N ALA A 323 -8.06 9.74 37.70
CA ALA A 323 -8.82 10.83 37.09
C ALA A 323 -8.64 10.83 35.57
N VAL A 324 -9.73 11.04 34.86
CA VAL A 324 -9.75 11.15 33.39
C VAL A 324 -10.38 12.48 33.01
N ARG A 325 -9.76 13.21 32.08
CA ARG A 325 -10.32 14.41 31.48
C ARG A 325 -10.82 14.08 30.08
N HIS A 326 -12.13 14.14 29.89
CA HIS A 326 -12.80 13.87 28.63
C HIS A 326 -12.76 15.07 27.68
N GLU A 327 -13.10 14.84 26.41
CA GLU A 327 -13.13 15.79 25.28
C GLU A 327 -13.85 17.12 25.60
N SER A 328 -14.88 17.08 26.45
CA SER A 328 -15.66 18.24 26.88
C SER A 328 -14.95 19.12 27.93
N GLY A 329 -13.70 18.78 28.31
CA GLY A 329 -13.00 19.38 29.46
C GLY A 329 -13.54 18.92 30.81
N ARG A 330 -14.53 18.01 30.81
CA ARG A 330 -15.07 17.40 32.04
C ARG A 330 -14.05 16.43 32.61
N VAL A 331 -13.78 16.60 33.89
CA VAL A 331 -12.97 15.67 34.67
C VAL A 331 -13.90 14.70 35.38
N GLU A 332 -13.64 13.42 35.22
CA GLU A 332 -14.33 12.34 35.93
C GLU A 332 -13.36 11.65 36.88
N VAL A 333 -13.89 11.25 38.03
CA VAL A 333 -13.17 10.49 39.05
C VAL A 333 -14.00 9.30 39.49
N PRO A 334 -13.35 8.16 39.80
CA PRO A 334 -14.04 7.02 40.38
C PRO A 334 -14.51 7.35 41.80
N CYS A 335 -15.59 6.70 42.18
CA CYS A 335 -16.08 6.64 43.55
C CYS A 335 -15.14 5.78 44.43
N SER A 336 -15.40 5.74 45.73
CA SER A 336 -14.64 4.94 46.70
C SER A 336 -14.59 3.46 46.34
N ALA A 337 -13.68 2.70 46.93
CA ALA A 337 -13.46 1.27 46.63
C ALA A 337 -14.74 0.39 46.65
N ASP A 338 -15.76 0.79 47.41
CA ASP A 338 -17.03 0.06 47.54
C ASP A 338 -18.09 0.45 46.48
N CYS A 339 -17.77 1.34 45.53
CA CYS A 339 -18.66 1.75 44.44
C CYS A 339 -17.87 1.99 43.13
N SER A 340 -18.35 1.40 42.03
CA SER A 340 -17.75 1.52 40.69
C SER A 340 -18.13 2.80 39.94
N GLY A 341 -18.95 3.66 40.54
CA GLY A 341 -19.48 4.84 39.86
C GLY A 341 -18.40 5.85 39.48
N LEU A 342 -18.64 6.55 38.38
CA LEU A 342 -17.80 7.63 37.86
C LEU A 342 -18.62 8.91 37.84
N GLY A 343 -17.98 10.04 38.10
CA GLY A 343 -18.67 11.32 37.96
C GLY A 343 -17.79 12.54 38.24
N LYS A 344 -18.44 13.70 38.29
CA LYS A 344 -17.77 14.98 38.48
C LYS A 344 -17.23 15.10 39.92
N PRO A 345 -15.99 15.58 40.12
CA PRO A 345 -15.46 15.85 41.44
C PRO A 345 -16.39 16.74 42.27
N GLY A 346 -16.68 16.34 43.50
CA GLY A 346 -17.53 17.10 44.44
C GLY A 346 -19.03 17.01 44.20
N THR A 347 -19.51 16.17 43.27
CA THR A 347 -20.95 15.86 43.13
C THR A 347 -21.29 14.50 43.74
N SER A 348 -22.57 14.25 44.00
CA SER A 348 -23.04 12.91 44.39
C SER A 348 -22.80 11.89 43.28
N CYS A 349 -22.31 10.71 43.66
CA CYS A 349 -22.13 9.57 42.76
C CYS A 349 -23.50 9.09 42.25
N PRO A 350 -23.69 8.88 40.94
CA PRO A 350 -24.97 8.39 40.39
C PRO A 350 -25.40 7.01 40.90
N GLU A 351 -24.44 6.20 41.38
CA GLU A 351 -24.71 4.82 41.81
C GLU A 351 -24.95 4.67 43.32
N CYS A 352 -24.31 5.49 44.16
CA CYS A 352 -24.35 5.32 45.61
C CYS A 352 -24.63 6.61 46.40
N ASP A 353 -24.90 7.72 45.72
CA ASP A 353 -25.18 9.05 46.29
C ASP A 353 -24.11 9.62 47.24
N THR A 354 -22.96 8.97 47.39
CA THR A 354 -21.83 9.51 48.16
C THR A 354 -21.14 10.64 47.40
N VAL A 355 -20.60 11.62 48.12
CA VAL A 355 -19.90 12.76 47.51
C VAL A 355 -18.58 12.30 46.92
N LEU A 356 -18.41 12.48 45.60
CA LEU A 356 -17.19 12.12 44.89
C LEU A 356 -16.00 12.97 45.34
N PRO A 357 -14.80 12.36 45.42
CA PRO A 357 -13.64 13.03 45.98
C PRO A 357 -13.20 14.24 45.13
N ILE A 358 -12.76 15.31 45.80
CA ILE A 358 -12.14 16.50 45.17
C ILE A 358 -10.59 16.43 45.16
N ARG A 359 -10.04 15.41 45.83
CA ARG A 359 -8.62 15.11 45.94
C ARG A 359 -8.37 13.64 45.71
N ILE A 360 -7.22 13.30 45.15
CA ILE A 360 -6.82 11.93 44.85
C ILE A 360 -5.55 11.61 45.60
N GLU A 361 -5.56 10.45 46.24
CA GLU A 361 -4.34 9.82 46.74
C GLU A 361 -3.65 9.09 45.59
N CYS A 362 -2.40 9.46 45.30
CA CYS A 362 -1.65 8.82 44.23
C CYS A 362 -1.32 7.36 44.60
N PRO A 363 -1.66 6.36 43.76
CA PRO A 363 -1.33 4.96 44.03
C PRO A 363 0.18 4.68 44.10
N SER A 364 0.99 5.51 43.44
CA SER A 364 2.44 5.32 43.34
C SER A 364 3.24 5.93 44.49
N CYS A 365 2.75 7.00 45.12
CA CYS A 365 3.51 7.72 46.14
C CYS A 365 2.69 8.18 47.37
N SER A 366 1.41 7.78 47.46
CA SER A 366 0.49 8.12 48.54
C SER A 366 0.33 9.63 48.82
N SER A 367 0.72 10.49 47.87
CA SER A 367 0.51 11.92 47.98
C SER A 367 -0.97 12.25 47.75
N ASN A 368 -1.56 13.05 48.64
CA ASN A 368 -2.94 13.52 48.52
C ASN A 368 -3.00 14.92 47.90
N THR A 369 -3.35 15.01 46.62
CA THR A 369 -3.32 16.24 45.81
C THR A 369 -4.67 16.56 45.18
N THR A 370 -4.91 17.83 44.85
CA THR A 370 -6.19 18.27 44.25
C THR A 370 -6.28 17.81 42.80
N ILE A 371 -7.45 17.35 42.36
CA ILE A 371 -7.64 16.78 41.01
C ILE A 371 -7.18 17.73 39.90
N VAL A 372 -7.37 19.05 40.08
CA VAL A 372 -6.92 20.08 39.13
C VAL A 372 -5.42 20.02 38.87
N SER A 373 -4.61 19.72 39.89
CA SER A 373 -3.14 19.63 39.79
C SER A 373 -2.65 18.41 39.00
N HIS A 374 -3.54 17.46 38.68
CA HIS A 374 -3.18 16.26 37.89
C HIS A 374 -3.24 16.50 36.38
N PHE A 375 -3.80 17.64 35.97
CA PHE A 375 -3.99 18.04 34.57
C PHE A 375 -3.37 19.39 34.25
N SER A 376 -2.62 19.97 35.19
CA SER A 376 -1.87 21.21 35.00
C SER A 376 -0.68 20.95 34.09
N ARG A 377 -0.60 21.74 33.00
CA ARG A 377 0.53 21.75 32.09
C ARG A 377 1.78 22.24 32.85
N PRO A 378 2.91 21.51 32.82
CA PRO A 378 4.18 22.02 33.33
C PRO A 378 4.73 23.23 32.57
N GLU A 379 4.14 23.60 31.42
CA GLU A 379 4.63 24.69 30.57
C GLU A 379 3.65 25.86 30.55
N ALA A 380 3.82 26.73 31.54
CA ALA A 380 3.35 28.11 31.53
C ALA A 380 4.51 28.98 32.03
N TRP A 381 5.60 29.00 31.25
CA TRP A 381 6.71 29.94 31.40
C TRP A 381 7.22 30.30 30.00
#